data_AF-A0A667XEP3-F1
#
_entry.id   AF-A0A667XEP3-F1
#
_cell.length_a   1.000
_cell.length_b   1.000
_cell.length_c   1.000
_cell.angle_alpha   90.00
_cell.angle_beta   90.00
_cell.angle_gamma   90.00
#
_symmetry.space_group_name_H-M   'P 1'
#
loop_
_entity.id
_entity.type
_entity.pdbx_description
1 polymer ?
#
loop_
_entity_poly.entity_id
_entity_poly.type
_entity_poly.pdbx_seq_one_letter_code
_entity_poly.pdbx_strand_id
1 'polypeptide(L)'
;MVHFLLPSGPCTLLPHPLSPMACSSSSASQISSSWHLSISTVAEIVGNIKNETQILRHVGFLCIMKALSHWFVLTHPGTYIGCFVHDANERALGGTMLYDLRKMTSSLCQDTCSESGYQFAGLEYGAECHCGNRISSPRAPEEDCSLVCRGERGSPCGGVGRLSIYKVEEQLPVRNVHYSGCFNIPKSTISTFPVYSFQPNLTTQSCIEIYSRCKERMFLPQRTKSLVALSSFPGAGNTWVRHLIELMTGYYTGSFYFDGTLYNRGFRGEKDYWKSGRSICVKTHESGQKEIEMFDSAILLIRSPYRSLMAEFNRKCAGHLGHATDAQWQSKEWPEFVSSYAPWWASHALSWLKFGRRLLVVHYEELQRSLLPQLRLITSFLNVTMTEERLLCAQSNQDGHFKRSGSQQSSFDPFTSDMRRMIDSFIHTVDQALQKRNFSGLPQDYLPR
;
A
#
# COMPACT_ATOMS: atom_id res chain seq x y z
N MET A 1 2.89 16.90 5.56
CA MET A 1 3.23 17.72 6.75
C MET A 1 2.71 17.02 8.00
N VAL A 2 3.37 17.21 9.14
CA VAL A 2 2.97 16.70 10.46
C VAL A 2 2.26 17.85 11.21
N HIS A 3 1.12 17.60 11.85
CA HIS A 3 0.42 18.62 12.65
C HIS A 3 0.27 18.18 14.11
N PHE A 4 0.28 19.13 15.04
CA PHE A 4 0.17 18.90 16.48
C PHE A 4 -1.04 19.62 17.04
N LEU A 5 -1.79 18.95 17.93
CA LEU A 5 -2.98 19.51 18.55
C LEU A 5 -2.89 19.40 20.08
N LEU A 6 -3.17 20.51 20.76
CA LEU A 6 -3.21 20.60 22.22
C LEU A 6 -4.66 20.70 22.72
N PRO A 7 -5.04 20.01 23.80
CA PRO A 7 -6.31 20.24 24.48
C PRO A 7 -6.29 21.58 25.21
N SER A 8 -7.38 22.34 25.14
CA SER A 8 -7.51 23.64 25.80
C SER A 8 -7.74 23.51 27.32
N GLY A 9 -6.84 24.06 28.13
CA GLY A 9 -7.01 24.25 29.58
C GLY A 9 -6.18 25.46 30.08
N PRO A 10 -6.59 26.14 31.16
CA PRO A 10 -5.91 27.35 31.63
C PRO A 10 -4.63 27.03 32.40
N CYS A 11 -3.51 27.66 32.02
CA CYS A 11 -2.21 27.51 32.67
C CYS A 11 -1.87 28.73 33.54
N THR A 12 -1.37 28.49 34.76
CA THR A 12 -0.85 29.50 35.69
C THR A 12 0.66 29.30 35.94
N LEU A 13 1.37 30.39 36.25
CA LEU A 13 2.83 30.45 36.33
C LEU A 13 3.36 30.39 37.77
N LEU A 14 4.51 29.73 37.97
CA LEU A 14 5.44 29.91 39.09
C LEU A 14 6.91 29.84 38.57
N PRO A 15 7.91 30.49 39.20
CA PRO A 15 9.16 30.86 38.51
C PRO A 15 10.44 30.07 38.90
N HIS A 16 11.40 30.07 37.95
CA HIS A 16 12.84 29.71 38.05
C HIS A 16 13.25 28.21 38.17
N PRO A 17 14.48 27.84 37.72
CA PRO A 17 15.06 28.13 36.40
C PRO A 17 15.73 26.90 35.71
N LEU A 18 16.02 27.02 34.41
CA LEU A 18 16.72 26.08 33.50
C LEU A 18 15.87 24.98 32.79
N SER A 19 15.74 25.13 31.46
CA SER A 19 15.14 24.20 30.47
C SER A 19 13.60 24.10 30.43
N PRO A 20 12.99 23.73 29.27
CA PRO A 20 13.25 24.14 27.89
C PRO A 20 12.28 25.27 27.44
N MET A 21 12.31 25.69 26.17
CA MET A 21 11.48 26.79 25.65
C MET A 21 9.97 26.56 25.82
N ALA A 22 9.29 27.50 26.49
CA ALA A 22 7.84 27.64 26.52
C ALA A 22 7.44 28.97 25.88
N CYS A 23 6.32 29.01 25.14
CA CYS A 23 5.89 30.20 24.41
C CYS A 23 5.44 31.33 25.34
N SER A 24 6.04 32.51 25.20
CA SER A 24 5.48 33.77 25.67
C SER A 24 4.60 34.40 24.58
N SER A 25 3.53 35.07 24.99
CA SER A 25 2.65 35.82 24.10
C SER A 25 3.28 37.14 23.68
N SER A 26 3.14 37.48 22.40
CA SER A 26 3.13 38.88 21.96
C SER A 26 2.06 39.09 20.89
N SER A 27 1.47 40.28 20.95
CA SER A 27 0.40 40.84 20.11
C SER A 27 0.26 40.28 18.69
N ALA A 28 -0.97 39.94 18.32
CA ALA A 28 -1.37 39.84 16.91
C ALA A 28 -1.13 41.18 16.19
N SER A 29 -0.35 41.15 15.10
CA SER A 29 -0.28 42.21 14.11
C SER A 29 -0.78 41.68 12.77
N GLN A 30 -1.52 42.53 12.06
CA GLN A 30 -2.24 42.16 10.83
C GLN A 30 -1.26 41.94 9.68
N ILE A 31 -1.47 40.89 8.87
CA ILE A 31 -1.04 40.89 7.46
C ILE A 31 -2.24 40.55 6.56
N SER A 32 -2.43 41.46 5.64
CA SER A 32 -3.51 41.63 4.67
C SER A 32 -3.81 40.42 3.75
N SER A 33 -5.12 40.14 3.60
CA SER A 33 -5.85 39.93 2.34
C SER A 33 -5.22 39.11 1.18
N SER A 34 -5.66 37.86 1.05
CA SER A 34 -6.34 37.26 -0.13
C SER A 34 -6.39 35.74 0.12
N TRP A 35 -7.51 35.02 0.05
CA TRP A 35 -8.61 35.07 -0.92
C TRP A 35 -9.99 34.92 -0.24
N HIS A 36 -11.06 35.41 -0.88
CA HIS A 36 -12.43 35.28 -0.41
C HIS A 36 -13.01 33.87 -0.61
N LEU A 37 -13.76 33.37 0.37
CA LEU A 37 -15.04 32.66 0.17
C LEU A 37 -15.84 32.53 1.50
N SER A 38 -16.83 33.41 1.64
CA SER A 38 -18.02 33.43 2.53
C SER A 38 -18.02 32.63 3.85
N ILE A 39 -18.08 33.36 5.00
CA ILE A 39 -18.51 32.83 6.30
C ILE A 39 -19.85 33.48 6.70
N SER A 40 -20.90 32.66 6.74
CA SER A 40 -22.23 32.91 7.33
C SER A 40 -23.00 31.57 7.23
N THR A 41 -23.63 30.97 8.24
CA THR A 41 -23.96 31.37 9.62
C THR A 41 -24.25 30.08 10.42
N VAL A 42 -23.62 29.86 11.58
CA VAL A 42 -24.23 29.09 12.70
C VAL A 42 -23.64 29.60 14.02
N ALA A 43 -24.39 30.48 14.69
CA ALA A 43 -24.37 30.55 16.15
C ALA A 43 -25.55 29.70 16.68
N GLU A 44 -25.54 29.40 17.99
CA GLU A 44 -26.58 28.61 18.69
C GLU A 44 -26.61 27.12 18.25
N ILE A 45 -26.26 26.14 19.08
CA ILE A 45 -26.94 25.75 20.32
C ILE A 45 -25.94 25.05 21.25
N VAL A 46 -25.79 25.55 22.47
CA VAL A 46 -25.23 24.79 23.61
C VAL A 46 -26.24 24.88 24.73
N GLY A 47 -26.91 23.75 25.01
CA GLY A 47 -27.91 23.66 26.06
C GLY A 47 -27.77 22.36 26.85
N ASN A 48 -27.44 22.51 28.14
CA ASN A 48 -27.55 21.51 29.21
C ASN A 48 -26.80 20.18 29.06
N ILE A 49 -25.71 20.04 29.83
CA ILE A 49 -25.70 19.25 31.08
C ILE A 49 -24.64 19.89 32.01
N LYS A 50 -25.03 20.15 33.27
CA LYS A 50 -24.12 20.47 34.38
C LYS A 50 -24.16 19.31 35.39
N ASN A 51 -23.13 19.22 36.22
CA ASN A 51 -22.88 18.19 37.25
C ASN A 51 -22.47 16.82 36.66
N GLU A 52 -21.54 16.05 37.26
CA GLU A 52 -20.64 16.31 38.40
C GLU A 52 -19.45 15.33 38.36
N THR A 53 -18.26 15.78 38.81
CA THR A 53 -17.12 14.98 39.34
C THR A 53 -16.52 13.77 38.58
N GLN A 54 -15.18 13.64 38.68
CA GLN A 54 -14.35 12.50 38.24
C GLN A 54 -14.27 12.17 36.73
N ILE A 55 -13.47 12.98 36.01
CA ILE A 55 -12.56 12.42 34.98
C ILE A 55 -11.14 12.90 35.31
N LEU A 56 -10.17 11.97 35.31
CA LEU A 56 -8.80 12.26 35.74
C LEU A 56 -8.13 13.33 34.88
N ARG A 57 -7.39 14.24 35.52
CA ARG A 57 -6.41 15.10 34.87
C ARG A 57 -5.34 14.24 34.19
N HIS A 58 -5.43 14.08 32.88
CA HIS A 58 -4.32 13.62 32.04
C HIS A 58 -4.04 14.68 30.97
N VAL A 59 -2.96 15.42 31.13
CA VAL A 59 -2.43 16.33 30.11
C VAL A 59 -1.69 15.47 29.08
N GLY A 60 -2.44 14.92 28.12
CA GLY A 60 -1.89 14.14 27.01
C GLY A 60 -1.70 15.00 25.76
N PHE A 61 -0.51 14.97 25.17
CA PHE A 61 -0.27 15.52 23.84
C PHE A 61 -0.92 14.63 22.78
N LEU A 62 -1.65 15.24 21.83
CA LEU A 62 -2.35 14.52 20.77
C LEU A 62 -1.67 14.80 19.42
N CYS A 63 -0.80 13.90 18.97
CA CYS A 63 -0.24 13.99 17.62
C CYS A 63 -1.33 13.60 16.60
N ILE A 64 -1.62 14.48 15.64
CA ILE A 64 -2.70 14.29 14.66
C ILE A 64 -2.13 14.43 13.25
N MET A 65 -1.90 13.28 12.64
CA MET A 65 -1.35 13.17 11.29
C MET A 65 -2.46 13.29 10.25
N LYS A 66 -2.52 14.43 9.56
CA LYS A 66 -3.30 14.58 8.33
C LYS A 66 -2.67 13.75 7.22
N ALA A 67 -3.04 12.47 7.14
CA ALA A 67 -3.16 11.86 5.83
C ALA A 67 -4.18 12.70 5.05
N LEU A 68 -3.77 13.28 3.92
CA LEU A 68 -4.69 13.93 3.01
C LEU A 68 -5.53 12.82 2.36
N SER A 69 -6.66 12.49 3.00
CA SER A 69 -7.60 11.45 2.56
C SER A 69 -8.39 11.81 1.30
N HIS A 70 -8.17 13.01 0.76
CA HIS A 70 -8.42 13.34 -0.64
C HIS A 70 -7.09 13.60 -1.35
N TRP A 71 -7.01 13.14 -2.60
CA TRP A 71 -5.95 13.41 -3.56
C TRP A 71 -5.52 14.89 -3.59
N PHE A 72 -4.50 15.21 -2.80
CA PHE A 72 -3.42 16.05 -3.25
C PHE A 72 -2.15 15.22 -3.13
N VAL A 73 -1.80 14.56 -4.23
CA VAL A 73 -0.38 14.33 -4.49
C VAL A 73 0.23 15.72 -4.46
N LEU A 74 1.09 16.00 -3.48
CA LEU A 74 2.09 17.03 -3.69
C LEU A 74 3.04 16.45 -4.73
N THR A 75 2.62 16.50 -6.00
CA THR A 75 3.53 16.41 -7.12
C THR A 75 4.49 17.56 -6.88
N HIS A 76 5.70 17.23 -6.46
CA HIS A 76 6.83 18.12 -6.62
C HIS A 76 7.29 17.80 -8.04
N PRO A 77 6.81 18.52 -9.08
CA PRO A 77 7.27 18.26 -10.43
C PRO A 77 8.78 18.43 -10.42
N GLY A 78 9.50 17.35 -10.72
CA GLY A 78 10.94 17.38 -10.80
C GLY A 78 11.36 18.47 -11.78
N THR A 79 12.35 19.27 -11.41
CA THR A 79 12.81 20.36 -12.25
C THR A 79 13.49 19.78 -13.49
N TYR A 80 13.01 20.12 -14.68
CA TYR A 80 13.67 19.73 -15.92
C TYR A 80 15.07 20.38 -16.00
N ILE A 81 16.10 19.58 -16.28
CA ILE A 81 17.52 19.97 -16.28
C ILE A 81 18.07 20.11 -17.71
N GLY A 82 17.40 19.48 -18.69
CA GLY A 82 17.69 19.55 -20.12
C GLY A 82 17.81 18.17 -20.76
N CYS A 83 18.11 18.19 -22.06
CA CYS A 83 18.45 17.01 -22.85
C CYS A 83 19.92 16.58 -22.67
N PHE A 84 20.19 15.27 -22.60
CA PHE A 84 21.53 14.70 -22.43
C PHE A 84 21.77 13.51 -23.35
N VAL A 85 23.03 13.33 -23.78
CA VAL A 85 23.44 12.17 -24.59
C VAL A 85 23.33 10.90 -23.75
N HIS A 86 22.77 9.83 -24.31
CA HIS A 86 22.70 8.51 -23.67
C HIS A 86 23.02 7.45 -24.71
N ASP A 87 24.09 6.68 -24.52
CA ASP A 87 24.37 5.56 -25.41
C ASP A 87 24.84 4.31 -24.64
N ALA A 88 25.09 3.23 -25.38
CA ALA A 88 25.44 1.93 -24.82
C ALA A 88 26.78 1.93 -24.07
N ASN A 89 27.68 2.86 -24.39
CA ASN A 89 29.00 3.05 -23.77
C ASN A 89 28.98 4.21 -22.76
N GLU A 90 28.28 5.32 -23.07
CA GLU A 90 28.13 6.50 -22.22
C GLU A 90 26.70 6.64 -21.68
N ARG A 91 26.41 5.93 -20.59
CA ARG A 91 25.13 6.10 -19.87
C ARG A 91 25.10 7.41 -19.09
N ALA A 92 24.14 8.26 -19.44
CA ALA A 92 23.85 9.51 -18.74
C ALA A 92 23.51 9.33 -17.25
N LEU A 93 22.77 8.27 -16.92
CA LEU A 93 22.37 7.90 -15.56
C LEU A 93 22.70 6.43 -15.32
N GLY A 94 23.50 6.16 -14.29
CA GLY A 94 24.03 4.82 -13.97
C GLY A 94 23.28 4.04 -12.89
N GLY A 95 22.04 4.41 -12.56
CA GLY A 95 21.22 3.74 -11.55
C GLY A 95 20.30 2.66 -12.14
N THR A 96 19.06 2.58 -11.65
CA THR A 96 18.06 1.63 -12.17
C THR A 96 17.43 2.11 -13.47
N MET A 97 16.97 1.19 -14.31
CA MET A 97 16.19 1.45 -15.51
C MET A 97 14.89 0.62 -15.46
N LEU A 98 13.81 1.18 -15.99
CA LEU A 98 12.48 0.57 -16.08
C LEU A 98 11.76 1.10 -17.32
N TYR A 99 10.80 0.34 -17.87
CA TYR A 99 10.08 0.72 -19.08
C TYR A 99 8.58 0.42 -18.97
N ASP A 100 7.75 1.29 -19.56
CA ASP A 100 6.32 1.06 -19.76
C ASP A 100 5.91 1.49 -21.18
N LEU A 101 5.66 0.49 -22.03
CA LEU A 101 5.35 0.65 -23.46
C LEU A 101 3.97 1.28 -23.74
N ARG A 102 3.16 1.62 -22.73
CA ARG A 102 1.81 2.18 -22.89
C ARG A 102 1.46 3.32 -21.91
N LYS A 103 2.09 3.41 -20.75
CA LYS A 103 1.71 4.32 -19.65
C LYS A 103 2.88 5.11 -19.06
N MET A 104 4.06 5.09 -19.66
CA MET A 104 5.17 5.93 -19.19
C MET A 104 4.78 7.40 -19.21
N THR A 105 5.02 8.11 -18.11
CA THR A 105 4.85 9.56 -17.98
C THR A 105 6.06 10.16 -17.29
N SER A 106 6.30 11.45 -17.49
CA SER A 106 7.38 12.16 -16.80
C SER A 106 7.21 12.14 -15.29
N SER A 107 5.97 12.35 -14.82
CA SER A 107 5.55 12.19 -13.42
C SER A 107 5.86 10.80 -12.86
N LEU A 108 5.44 9.72 -13.54
CA LEU A 108 5.68 8.34 -13.11
C LEU A 108 7.17 8.03 -12.99
N CYS A 109 7.99 8.50 -13.93
CA CYS A 109 9.44 8.30 -13.87
C CYS A 109 10.07 9.08 -12.70
N GLN A 110 9.69 10.35 -12.53
CA GLN A 110 10.18 11.20 -11.43
C GLN A 110 9.81 10.63 -10.06
N ASP A 111 8.54 10.26 -9.87
CA ASP A 111 8.05 9.63 -8.64
C ASP A 111 8.81 8.32 -8.37
N THR A 112 8.95 7.44 -9.37
CA THR A 112 9.63 6.14 -9.19
C THR A 112 11.11 6.31 -8.84
N CYS A 113 11.81 7.29 -9.41
CA CYS A 113 13.20 7.57 -9.08
C CYS A 113 13.35 8.22 -7.69
N SER A 114 12.46 9.14 -7.30
CA SER A 114 12.45 9.76 -5.97
C SER A 114 12.14 8.74 -4.86
N GLU A 115 11.10 7.91 -5.05
CA GLU A 115 10.76 6.79 -4.13
C GLU A 115 11.88 5.75 -4.02
N SER A 116 12.68 5.59 -5.08
CA SER A 116 13.85 4.72 -5.11
C SER A 116 15.12 5.36 -4.53
N GLY A 117 15.06 6.60 -4.06
CA GLY A 117 16.18 7.31 -3.43
C GLY A 117 17.24 7.83 -4.41
N TYR A 118 16.86 8.12 -5.65
CA TYR A 118 17.73 8.76 -6.64
C TYR A 118 17.48 10.27 -6.75
N GLN A 119 18.51 11.05 -7.07
CA GLN A 119 18.42 12.50 -7.27
C GLN A 119 17.97 12.93 -8.68
N PHE A 120 18.07 12.03 -9.66
CA PHE A 120 17.73 12.31 -11.05
C PHE A 120 16.88 11.18 -11.65
N ALA A 121 15.92 11.59 -12.47
CA ALA A 121 15.13 10.76 -13.37
C ALA A 121 15.42 11.18 -14.81
N GLY A 122 15.39 10.26 -15.76
CA GLY A 122 15.63 10.55 -17.17
C GLY A 122 14.77 9.67 -18.06
N LEU A 123 14.07 10.26 -19.01
CA LEU A 123 13.17 9.55 -19.92
C LEU A 123 13.84 9.30 -21.27
N GLU A 124 13.68 8.09 -21.82
CA GLU A 124 14.12 7.74 -23.18
C GLU A 124 12.96 7.17 -24.02
N TYR A 125 13.01 7.39 -25.34
CA TYR A 125 12.18 6.72 -26.32
C TYR A 125 10.65 6.76 -26.06
N GLY A 126 10.18 7.75 -25.30
CA GLY A 126 8.79 7.89 -24.85
C GLY A 126 8.30 6.82 -23.87
N ALA A 127 9.13 5.85 -23.49
CA ALA A 127 8.70 4.63 -22.82
C ALA A 127 9.64 4.15 -21.70
N GLU A 128 10.90 4.58 -21.71
CA GLU A 128 11.93 4.13 -20.77
C GLU A 128 12.21 5.23 -19.73
N CYS A 129 12.57 4.81 -18.54
CA CYS A 129 12.85 5.66 -17.40
C CYS A 129 14.11 5.15 -16.69
N HIS A 130 15.09 6.03 -16.57
CA HIS A 130 16.40 5.79 -16.01
C HIS A 130 16.54 6.67 -14.76
N CYS A 131 17.03 6.10 -13.67
CA CYS A 131 17.30 6.84 -12.44
C CYS A 131 18.82 6.95 -12.21
N GLY A 132 19.27 7.99 -11.53
CA GLY A 132 20.67 8.14 -11.18
C GLY A 132 20.93 9.17 -10.09
N ASN A 133 22.14 9.14 -9.52
CA ASN A 133 22.59 10.10 -8.50
C ASN A 133 23.62 11.10 -9.02
N ARG A 134 24.05 10.94 -10.28
CA ARG A 134 24.95 11.83 -11.01
C ARG A 134 24.57 11.75 -12.48
N ILE A 135 24.73 12.86 -13.19
CA ILE A 135 24.66 12.92 -14.65
C ILE A 135 26.09 12.77 -15.16
N SER A 136 26.36 11.73 -15.95
CA SER A 136 27.70 11.37 -16.43
C SER A 136 28.00 11.73 -17.89
N SER A 137 27.03 12.25 -18.63
CA SER A 137 27.16 12.57 -20.06
C SER A 137 26.96 14.07 -20.33
N PRO A 138 27.41 14.59 -21.49
CA PRO A 138 27.19 15.99 -21.88
C PRO A 138 25.73 16.27 -22.24
N ARG A 139 25.34 17.55 -22.17
CA ARG A 139 24.06 18.03 -22.70
C ARG A 139 23.98 17.85 -24.21
N ALA A 140 22.78 17.58 -24.70
CA ALA A 140 22.43 17.56 -26.12
C ALA A 140 21.47 18.72 -26.45
N PRO A 141 21.19 19.02 -27.73
CA PRO A 141 20.15 19.96 -28.13
C PRO A 141 18.77 19.55 -27.59
N GLU A 142 17.85 20.49 -27.37
CA GLU A 142 16.53 20.15 -26.79
C GLU A 142 15.62 19.47 -27.83
N GLU A 143 15.80 19.76 -29.11
CA GLU A 143 15.10 19.08 -30.22
C GLU A 143 15.37 17.58 -30.29
N ASP A 144 16.55 17.14 -29.83
CA ASP A 144 16.94 15.72 -29.72
C ASP A 144 16.11 14.97 -28.65
N CYS A 145 15.43 15.68 -27.74
CA CYS A 145 14.58 15.14 -26.67
C CYS A 145 13.06 15.36 -26.91
N SER A 146 12.66 15.50 -28.18
CA SER A 146 11.30 15.88 -28.58
C SER A 146 10.25 14.74 -28.62
N LEU A 147 10.60 13.50 -28.24
CA LEU A 147 9.60 12.41 -28.21
C LEU A 147 8.60 12.63 -27.08
N VAL A 148 7.33 12.34 -27.37
CA VAL A 148 6.23 12.44 -26.40
C VAL A 148 6.12 11.13 -25.60
N CYS A 149 5.85 11.24 -24.30
CA CYS A 149 5.61 10.08 -23.45
C CYS A 149 4.41 9.25 -23.92
N ARG A 150 4.48 7.92 -23.81
CA ARG A 150 3.39 7.05 -24.27
C ARG A 150 2.11 7.14 -23.42
N GLY A 151 2.24 7.51 -22.14
CA GLY A 151 1.14 7.68 -21.20
C GLY A 151 0.57 9.10 -21.08
N GLU A 152 1.26 10.13 -21.57
CA GLU A 152 0.82 11.54 -21.46
C GLU A 152 1.24 12.37 -22.67
N ARG A 153 0.45 13.40 -23.02
CA ARG A 153 0.79 14.36 -24.07
C ARG A 153 1.18 15.69 -23.44
N GLY A 154 2.39 16.19 -23.73
CA GLY A 154 2.83 17.54 -23.34
C GLY A 154 4.23 17.63 -22.76
N SER A 155 4.77 16.55 -22.19
CA SER A 155 6.12 16.51 -21.61
C SER A 155 7.14 15.89 -22.58
N PRO A 156 8.37 16.42 -22.67
CA PRO A 156 9.46 15.78 -23.40
C PRO A 156 9.87 14.48 -22.69
N CYS A 157 10.13 13.44 -23.48
CA CYS A 157 10.27 12.06 -23.01
C CYS A 157 11.48 11.38 -23.66
N GLY A 158 12.55 12.17 -23.81
CA GLY A 158 13.79 11.78 -24.45
C GLY A 158 13.72 11.72 -25.97
N GLY A 159 14.71 11.03 -26.52
CA GLY A 159 14.85 10.75 -27.94
C GLY A 159 15.38 9.33 -28.15
N VAL A 160 15.99 9.08 -29.31
CA VAL A 160 16.80 7.87 -29.54
C VAL A 160 18.22 8.17 -29.08
N GLY A 161 18.69 7.51 -28.02
CA GLY A 161 20.01 7.77 -27.45
C GLY A 161 20.11 9.12 -26.71
N ARG A 162 19.01 9.56 -26.09
CA ARG A 162 18.83 10.91 -25.53
C ARG A 162 17.89 10.90 -24.33
N LEU A 163 18.36 11.34 -23.16
CA LEU A 163 17.53 11.48 -21.96
C LEU A 163 17.03 12.90 -21.75
N SER A 164 15.72 13.04 -21.59
CA SER A 164 15.11 14.19 -20.92
C SER A 164 15.32 14.04 -19.41
N ILE A 165 16.29 14.74 -18.83
CA ILE A 165 16.64 14.59 -17.40
C ILE A 165 15.90 15.61 -16.53
N TYR A 166 15.35 15.10 -15.43
CA TYR A 166 14.70 15.84 -14.36
C TYR A 166 15.46 15.63 -13.06
N LYS A 167 15.74 16.71 -12.33
CA LYS A 167 16.15 16.63 -10.93
C LYS A 167 14.89 16.39 -10.11
N VAL A 168 14.81 15.22 -9.47
CA VAL A 168 13.71 14.93 -8.57
C VAL A 168 14.06 15.49 -7.20
N GLU A 169 13.09 16.08 -6.52
CA GLU A 169 13.31 16.45 -5.12
C GLU A 169 13.42 15.18 -4.30
N GLU A 170 14.50 15.10 -3.51
CA GLU A 170 14.71 14.02 -2.57
C GLU A 170 13.55 14.03 -1.58
N GLN A 171 12.84 12.91 -1.42
CA GLN A 171 12.00 12.70 -0.24
C GLN A 171 12.92 12.60 0.97
N LEU A 172 13.37 13.76 1.46
CA LEU A 172 14.20 13.87 2.65
C LEU A 172 13.51 13.06 3.76
N PRO A 173 14.21 12.11 4.41
CA PRO A 173 13.65 11.41 5.56
C PRO A 173 13.21 12.48 6.56
N VAL A 174 11.93 12.45 6.95
CA VAL A 174 11.17 13.56 7.53
C VAL A 174 11.97 14.34 8.59
N ARG A 175 12.67 15.40 8.17
CA ARG A 175 13.55 16.22 9.03
C ARG A 175 13.02 17.62 9.28
N ASN A 176 12.23 18.16 8.34
CA ASN A 176 11.65 19.50 8.44
C ASN A 176 10.14 19.39 8.71
N VAL A 177 9.76 19.28 10.00
CA VAL A 177 8.37 19.40 10.43
C VAL A 177 8.03 20.86 10.72
N HIS A 178 7.10 21.40 9.95
CA HIS A 178 6.56 22.74 10.17
C HIS A 178 5.34 22.66 11.09
N TYR A 179 5.44 23.20 12.30
CA TYR A 179 4.27 23.41 13.16
C TYR A 179 3.31 24.41 12.51
N SER A 180 2.02 24.07 12.46
CA SER A 180 0.99 24.85 11.73
C SER A 180 -0.10 25.43 12.64
N GLY A 181 0.08 25.38 13.97
CA GLY A 181 -0.89 25.85 14.95
C GLY A 181 -1.83 24.77 15.50
N CYS A 182 -2.65 25.16 16.49
CA CYS A 182 -3.70 24.34 17.08
C CYS A 182 -5.04 24.58 16.38
N PHE A 183 -5.82 23.52 16.17
CA PHE A 183 -7.13 23.53 15.51
C PHE A 183 -8.18 22.82 16.38
N ASN A 184 -9.41 23.32 16.38
CA ASN A 184 -10.55 22.64 17.03
C ASN A 184 -10.97 21.41 16.22
N ILE A 185 -11.06 20.25 16.87
CA ILE A 185 -11.52 19.01 16.25
C ILE A 185 -13.05 18.92 16.43
N PRO A 186 -13.87 18.89 15.36
CA PRO A 186 -15.29 18.62 15.49
C PRO A 186 -15.52 17.19 16.01
N LYS A 187 -16.55 16.98 16.83
CA LYS A 187 -16.85 15.66 17.44
C LYS A 187 -17.10 14.54 16.42
N SER A 188 -17.39 14.87 15.15
CA SER A 188 -17.56 13.94 14.03
C SER A 188 -16.26 13.59 13.27
N THR A 189 -15.14 14.25 13.55
CA THR A 189 -13.92 14.24 12.71
C THR A 189 -12.80 13.31 13.22
N ILE A 190 -13.03 12.57 14.31
CA ILE A 190 -12.09 11.55 14.82
C ILE A 190 -11.79 10.47 13.77
N SER A 191 -12.71 10.25 12.81
CA SER A 191 -12.54 9.38 11.65
C SER A 191 -11.52 9.86 10.59
N THR A 192 -11.05 11.11 10.67
CA THR A 192 -10.26 11.76 9.60
C THR A 192 -8.74 11.71 9.84
N PHE A 193 -8.29 11.29 11.02
CA PHE A 193 -6.89 11.30 11.43
C PHE A 193 -6.48 9.93 12.00
N PRO A 194 -5.94 9.02 11.16
CA PRO A 194 -5.91 7.58 11.49
C PRO A 194 -4.73 7.16 12.37
N VAL A 195 -3.73 8.02 12.58
CA VAL A 195 -2.62 7.79 13.51
C VAL A 195 -2.71 8.82 14.65
N TYR A 196 -3.03 8.33 15.85
CA TYR A 196 -2.82 9.03 17.12
C TYR A 196 -2.05 8.10 18.06
N SER A 197 -1.16 8.66 18.87
CA SER A 197 -0.47 7.93 19.94
C SER A 197 -0.58 8.75 21.21
N PHE A 198 -1.03 8.12 22.30
CA PHE A 198 -1.02 8.71 23.63
C PHE A 198 0.20 8.22 24.38
N GLN A 199 1.20 9.10 24.52
CA GLN A 199 2.30 8.92 25.47
C GLN A 199 2.43 10.17 26.32
N PRO A 200 2.69 10.06 27.64
CA PRO A 200 2.75 11.21 28.55
C PRO A 200 3.87 12.20 28.18
N ASN A 201 4.93 11.73 27.50
CA ASN A 201 6.09 12.52 27.09
C ASN A 201 6.29 12.52 25.55
N LEU A 202 5.20 12.58 24.76
CA LEU A 202 5.30 12.54 23.30
C LEU A 202 5.96 13.82 22.73
N THR A 203 7.11 13.70 22.08
CA THR A 203 7.80 14.83 21.41
C THR A 203 7.50 14.90 19.92
N THR A 204 7.81 16.04 19.30
CA THR A 204 7.78 16.25 17.84
C THR A 204 8.58 15.18 17.10
N GLN A 205 9.79 14.93 17.58
CA GLN A 205 10.72 13.93 17.03
C GLN A 205 10.18 12.50 17.19
N SER A 206 9.61 12.18 18.36
CA SER A 206 9.02 10.86 18.62
C SER A 206 7.83 10.56 17.70
N CYS A 207 6.98 11.54 17.38
CA CYS A 207 5.87 11.31 16.43
C CYS A 207 6.37 11.11 14.99
N ILE A 208 7.46 11.78 14.59
CA ILE A 208 8.14 11.55 13.29
C ILE A 208 8.70 10.13 13.22
N GLU A 209 9.39 9.68 14.26
CA GLU A 209 10.00 8.35 14.33
C GLU A 209 8.95 7.22 14.34
N ILE A 210 7.80 7.43 14.96
CA ILE A 210 6.65 6.51 14.87
C ILE A 210 6.17 6.41 13.40
N TYR A 211 6.12 7.54 12.68
CA TYR A 211 5.73 7.56 11.25
C TYR A 211 6.79 6.92 10.33
N SER A 212 8.10 7.13 10.58
CA SER A 212 9.15 6.49 9.77
C SER A 212 9.19 4.97 10.00
N ARG A 213 9.13 4.53 11.27
CA ARG A 213 9.13 3.11 11.65
C ARG A 213 7.92 2.35 11.10
N CYS A 214 6.79 3.02 10.84
CA CYS A 214 5.64 2.43 10.15
C CYS A 214 6.00 1.96 8.71
N LYS A 215 6.77 2.76 7.96
CA LYS A 215 7.18 2.45 6.58
C LYS A 215 8.45 1.58 6.51
N GLU A 216 9.30 1.65 7.53
CA GLU A 216 10.51 0.82 7.61
C GLU A 216 10.16 -0.68 7.68
N ARG A 217 10.79 -1.44 6.79
CA ARG A 217 10.69 -2.90 6.65
C ARG A 217 12.09 -3.47 6.44
N MET A 218 12.36 -4.62 7.03
CA MET A 218 13.64 -5.30 6.94
C MET A 218 13.47 -6.79 6.63
N PHE A 219 14.56 -7.46 6.24
CA PHE A 219 14.60 -8.91 6.30
C PHE A 219 14.71 -9.36 7.77
N LEU A 220 14.31 -10.59 8.08
CA LEU A 220 14.50 -11.18 9.40
C LEU A 220 15.98 -11.08 9.81
N PRO A 221 16.28 -10.64 11.05
CA PRO A 221 17.65 -10.45 11.51
C PRO A 221 18.42 -11.77 11.65
N GLN A 222 17.69 -12.88 11.83
CA GLN A 222 18.22 -14.24 11.80
C GLN A 222 17.46 -15.06 10.77
N ARG A 223 18.14 -15.98 10.07
CA ARG A 223 17.48 -16.85 9.09
C ARG A 223 16.62 -17.88 9.82
N THR A 224 15.30 -17.86 9.57
CA THR A 224 14.42 -18.92 10.05
C THR A 224 14.75 -20.24 9.35
N LYS A 225 14.76 -21.34 10.12
CA LYS A 225 14.78 -22.70 9.57
C LYS A 225 13.38 -23.19 9.19
N SER A 226 12.34 -22.56 9.74
CA SER A 226 10.95 -22.91 9.43
C SER A 226 10.41 -22.05 8.28
N LEU A 227 9.81 -22.71 7.29
CA LEU A 227 9.32 -22.08 6.07
C LEU A 227 7.78 -21.98 6.11
N VAL A 228 7.27 -20.74 6.13
CA VAL A 228 5.83 -20.45 6.13
C VAL A 228 5.38 -20.05 4.72
N ALA A 229 4.40 -20.75 4.16
CA ALA A 229 3.74 -20.32 2.93
C ALA A 229 2.65 -19.27 3.23
N LEU A 230 2.54 -18.25 2.37
CA LEU A 230 1.28 -17.57 2.11
C LEU A 230 0.71 -18.18 0.83
N SER A 231 -0.21 -19.12 0.96
CA SER A 231 -0.78 -19.82 -0.19
C SER A 231 -2.16 -19.30 -0.54
N SER A 232 -2.43 -19.20 -1.85
CA SER A 232 -3.77 -18.96 -2.39
C SER A 232 -3.79 -19.16 -3.90
N PHE A 233 -5.00 -19.31 -4.44
CA PHE A 233 -5.31 -19.14 -5.86
C PHE A 233 -4.99 -17.70 -6.36
N PRO A 234 -4.63 -17.49 -7.64
CA PRO A 234 -4.48 -16.15 -8.23
C PRO A 234 -5.72 -15.25 -8.10
N GLY A 235 -5.57 -13.93 -8.14
CA GLY A 235 -6.69 -12.99 -7.91
C GLY A 235 -7.28 -12.95 -6.47
N ALA A 236 -6.89 -13.86 -5.57
CA ALA A 236 -7.42 -13.95 -4.20
C ALA A 236 -6.96 -12.85 -3.21
N GLY A 237 -6.20 -11.84 -3.67
CA GLY A 237 -5.79 -10.69 -2.83
C GLY A 237 -4.36 -10.74 -2.29
N ASN A 238 -3.49 -11.61 -2.82
CA ASN A 238 -2.13 -11.85 -2.33
C ASN A 238 -1.29 -10.61 -2.04
N THR A 239 -1.15 -9.71 -3.01
CA THR A 239 -0.32 -8.51 -2.86
C THR A 239 -0.82 -7.61 -1.73
N TRP A 240 -2.14 -7.56 -1.52
CA TRP A 240 -2.73 -6.83 -0.41
C TRP A 240 -2.42 -7.49 0.94
N VAL A 241 -2.62 -8.81 1.07
CA VAL A 241 -2.29 -9.54 2.31
C VAL A 241 -0.79 -9.52 2.62
N ARG A 242 0.07 -9.56 1.60
CA ARG A 242 1.51 -9.35 1.75
C ARG A 242 1.88 -7.94 2.22
N HIS A 243 1.13 -6.90 1.81
CA HIS A 243 1.34 -5.52 2.24
C HIS A 243 0.72 -5.22 3.63
N LEU A 244 -0.29 -5.99 4.05
CA LEU A 244 -0.79 -5.97 5.42
C LEU A 244 0.20 -6.63 6.38
N ILE A 245 0.76 -7.78 5.97
CA ILE A 245 2.08 -8.26 6.42
C ILE A 245 3.14 -7.21 5.98
N GLU A 246 4.36 -7.22 6.52
CA GLU A 246 5.36 -6.15 6.37
C GLU A 246 4.96 -4.83 7.05
N LEU A 247 3.73 -4.31 6.88
CA LEU A 247 3.21 -3.21 7.70
C LEU A 247 3.10 -3.62 9.17
N MET A 248 2.42 -4.73 9.47
CA MET A 248 2.23 -5.17 10.87
C MET A 248 3.47 -5.84 11.49
N THR A 249 4.36 -6.46 10.70
CA THR A 249 5.57 -7.14 11.20
C THR A 249 6.81 -6.27 11.19
N GLY A 250 6.91 -5.32 10.25
CA GLY A 250 8.20 -4.75 9.84
C GLY A 250 9.11 -5.72 9.07
N TYR A 251 8.63 -6.91 8.69
CA TYR A 251 9.44 -7.93 8.02
C TYR A 251 8.93 -8.25 6.62
N TYR A 252 9.82 -8.22 5.62
CA TYR A 252 9.52 -8.52 4.22
C TYR A 252 8.95 -9.93 4.00
N THR A 253 8.04 -10.03 3.04
CA THR A 253 7.51 -11.27 2.48
C THR A 253 8.28 -11.66 1.22
N GLY A 254 8.64 -12.94 1.13
CA GLY A 254 9.23 -13.54 -0.05
C GLY A 254 8.17 -13.95 -1.06
N SER A 255 8.61 -14.36 -2.24
CA SER A 255 7.77 -14.93 -3.28
C SER A 255 8.49 -16.13 -3.90
N PHE A 256 7.74 -17.18 -4.23
CA PHE A 256 8.24 -18.33 -4.99
C PHE A 256 8.57 -17.95 -6.44
N TYR A 257 7.97 -16.85 -6.92
CA TYR A 257 8.13 -16.28 -8.26
C TYR A 257 8.81 -14.91 -8.15
N PHE A 258 9.38 -14.39 -9.24
CA PHE A 258 9.92 -13.04 -9.29
C PHE A 258 9.02 -12.11 -10.13
N ASP A 259 8.54 -11.03 -9.51
CA ASP A 259 7.84 -9.92 -10.17
C ASP A 259 8.59 -8.60 -9.94
N GLY A 260 9.27 -8.10 -10.99
CA GLY A 260 9.99 -6.83 -10.95
C GLY A 260 9.10 -5.61 -10.64
N THR A 261 7.81 -5.66 -10.99
CA THR A 261 6.84 -4.59 -10.69
C THR A 261 6.57 -4.52 -9.20
N LEU A 262 6.42 -5.68 -8.54
CA LEU A 262 6.24 -5.76 -7.09
C LEU A 262 7.53 -5.39 -6.35
N TYR A 263 8.69 -5.82 -6.85
CA TYR A 263 10.00 -5.45 -6.29
C TYR A 263 10.21 -3.93 -6.27
N ASN A 264 9.89 -3.26 -7.38
CA ASN A 264 9.99 -1.80 -7.51
C ASN A 264 9.00 -1.08 -6.57
N ARG A 265 7.81 -1.65 -6.34
CA ARG A 265 6.82 -1.17 -5.36
C ARG A 265 7.10 -1.56 -3.90
N GLY A 266 8.33 -1.94 -3.58
CA GLY A 266 8.82 -2.14 -2.22
C GLY A 266 8.79 -3.58 -1.69
N PHE A 267 8.29 -4.57 -2.44
CA PHE A 267 8.39 -5.98 -2.05
C PHE A 267 9.82 -6.51 -2.26
N ARG A 268 10.76 -6.11 -1.40
CA ARG A 268 12.19 -6.43 -1.58
C ARG A 268 12.48 -7.94 -1.55
N GLY A 269 11.60 -8.74 -0.95
CA GLY A 269 11.65 -10.21 -0.94
C GLY A 269 11.35 -10.90 -2.28
N GLU A 270 10.93 -10.18 -3.33
CA GLU A 270 10.82 -10.75 -4.70
C GLU A 270 12.15 -11.23 -5.25
N LYS A 271 13.25 -10.52 -4.93
CA LYS A 271 14.58 -10.75 -5.49
C LYS A 271 15.49 -11.58 -4.57
N ASP A 272 14.98 -11.96 -3.39
CA ASP A 272 15.69 -12.83 -2.45
C ASP A 272 15.33 -14.29 -2.72
N TYR A 273 16.27 -15.22 -2.53
CA TYR A 273 15.99 -16.63 -2.76
C TYR A 273 14.91 -17.13 -1.78
N TRP A 274 13.82 -17.71 -2.29
CA TRP A 274 12.63 -17.98 -1.47
C TRP A 274 12.85 -18.97 -0.30
N LYS A 275 13.89 -19.82 -0.35
CA LYS A 275 14.33 -20.66 0.79
C LYS A 275 15.47 -20.06 1.61
N SER A 276 15.75 -18.76 1.51
CA SER A 276 16.83 -18.08 2.25
C SER A 276 16.62 -18.06 3.78
N GLY A 277 15.37 -18.25 4.23
CA GLY A 277 14.96 -18.04 5.62
C GLY A 277 14.94 -16.57 6.04
N ARG A 278 15.07 -15.60 5.13
CA ARG A 278 15.16 -14.16 5.46
C ARG A 278 13.80 -13.44 5.45
N SER A 279 12.77 -14.04 4.86
CA SER A 279 11.43 -13.47 4.78
C SER A 279 10.48 -14.12 5.79
N ILE A 280 9.49 -13.37 6.30
CA ILE A 280 8.56 -13.87 7.33
C ILE A 280 7.61 -14.97 6.82
N CYS A 281 7.23 -14.89 5.54
CA CYS A 281 6.54 -15.94 4.82
C CYS A 281 6.81 -15.80 3.31
N VAL A 282 6.51 -16.84 2.53
CA VAL A 282 6.74 -16.91 1.08
C VAL A 282 5.42 -17.06 0.35
N LYS A 283 5.11 -16.14 -0.57
CA LYS A 283 3.93 -16.26 -1.44
C LYS A 283 4.11 -17.38 -2.46
N THR A 284 3.14 -18.28 -2.56
CA THR A 284 3.09 -19.34 -3.58
C THR A 284 1.67 -19.58 -4.13
N HIS A 285 1.56 -19.99 -5.39
CA HIS A 285 0.33 -20.47 -6.03
C HIS A 285 0.35 -21.98 -6.28
N GLU A 286 1.44 -22.67 -5.91
CA GLU A 286 1.60 -24.10 -6.14
C GLU A 286 0.52 -24.93 -5.42
N SER A 287 0.08 -26.01 -6.05
CA SER A 287 -0.94 -26.95 -5.53
C SER A 287 -0.45 -28.40 -5.44
N GLY A 288 0.79 -28.66 -5.87
CA GLY A 288 1.37 -30.01 -5.90
C GLY A 288 1.81 -30.47 -4.50
N GLN A 289 1.69 -31.77 -4.23
CA GLN A 289 2.00 -32.34 -2.92
C GLN A 289 3.45 -32.06 -2.51
N LYS A 290 4.41 -32.25 -3.44
CA LYS A 290 5.84 -32.03 -3.16
C LYS A 290 6.13 -30.59 -2.76
N GLU A 291 5.50 -29.64 -3.45
CA GLU A 291 5.66 -28.21 -3.24
C GLU A 291 5.02 -27.77 -1.91
N ILE A 292 3.86 -28.34 -1.56
CA ILE A 292 3.17 -28.11 -0.28
C ILE A 292 3.99 -28.65 0.90
N GLU A 293 4.50 -29.88 0.79
CA GLU A 293 5.25 -30.57 1.85
C GLU A 293 6.63 -29.94 2.13
N MET A 294 7.13 -29.05 1.26
CA MET A 294 8.33 -28.23 1.54
C MET A 294 8.09 -27.12 2.57
N PHE A 295 6.84 -26.83 2.94
CA PHE A 295 6.49 -25.82 3.95
C PHE A 295 6.08 -26.48 5.26
N ASP A 296 6.62 -26.00 6.38
CA ASP A 296 6.24 -26.51 7.71
C ASP A 296 4.83 -26.06 8.10
N SER A 297 4.43 -24.88 7.61
CA SER A 297 3.13 -24.28 7.89
C SER A 297 2.69 -23.36 6.77
N ALA A 298 1.39 -23.08 6.67
CA ALA A 298 0.85 -22.18 5.67
C ALA A 298 -0.33 -21.35 6.17
N ILE A 299 -0.37 -20.10 5.74
CA ILE A 299 -1.56 -19.26 5.71
C ILE A 299 -2.26 -19.55 4.39
N LEU A 300 -3.40 -20.23 4.43
CA LEU A 300 -4.25 -20.53 3.28
C LEU A 300 -5.30 -19.42 3.13
N LEU A 301 -5.03 -18.46 2.24
CA LEU A 301 -5.93 -17.36 1.94
C LEU A 301 -6.99 -17.79 0.92
N ILE A 302 -8.27 -17.75 1.31
CA ILE A 302 -9.41 -18.13 0.46
C ILE A 302 -10.32 -16.92 0.23
N ARG A 303 -10.49 -16.56 -1.03
CA ARG A 303 -11.43 -15.54 -1.51
C ARG A 303 -12.53 -16.20 -2.33
N SER A 304 -13.72 -15.59 -2.38
CA SER A 304 -14.82 -15.99 -3.28
C SER A 304 -14.30 -16.32 -4.69
N PRO A 305 -14.65 -17.48 -5.29
CA PRO A 305 -14.15 -17.87 -6.61
C PRO A 305 -14.60 -16.90 -7.68
N TYR A 306 -15.87 -16.46 -7.67
CA TYR A 306 -16.39 -15.42 -8.57
C TYR A 306 -15.48 -14.17 -8.59
N ARG A 307 -15.17 -13.63 -7.40
CA ARG A 307 -14.30 -12.44 -7.26
C ARG A 307 -12.85 -12.72 -7.65
N SER A 308 -12.35 -13.93 -7.40
CA SER A 308 -10.97 -14.32 -7.72
C SER A 308 -10.77 -14.53 -9.21
N LEU A 309 -11.70 -15.23 -9.88
CA LEU A 309 -11.74 -15.43 -11.33
C LEU A 309 -11.78 -14.10 -12.07
N MET A 310 -12.71 -13.21 -11.69
CA MET A 310 -12.76 -11.86 -12.27
C MET A 310 -11.46 -11.09 -12.01
N ALA A 311 -10.91 -11.14 -10.79
CA ALA A 311 -9.69 -10.40 -10.45
C ALA A 311 -8.45 -10.91 -11.19
N GLU A 312 -8.39 -12.20 -11.53
CA GLU A 312 -7.31 -12.81 -12.30
C GLU A 312 -7.47 -12.60 -13.81
N PHE A 313 -8.69 -12.69 -14.36
CA PHE A 313 -8.95 -12.36 -15.77
C PHE A 313 -8.58 -10.90 -16.07
N ASN A 314 -9.03 -9.96 -15.24
CA ASN A 314 -8.59 -8.56 -15.28
C ASN A 314 -7.05 -8.42 -15.27
N ARG A 315 -6.34 -9.26 -14.49
CA ARG A 315 -4.88 -9.24 -14.39
C ARG A 315 -4.22 -9.69 -15.69
N LYS A 316 -4.76 -10.74 -16.34
CA LYS A 316 -4.26 -11.25 -17.61
C LYS A 316 -4.49 -10.26 -18.76
N CYS A 317 -5.69 -9.68 -18.83
CA CYS A 317 -6.08 -8.80 -19.92
C CYS A 317 -5.38 -7.42 -19.88
N ALA A 318 -5.11 -6.88 -18.68
CA ALA A 318 -4.70 -5.49 -18.53
C ALA A 318 -3.63 -5.23 -17.44
N GLY A 319 -3.00 -6.29 -16.90
CA GLY A 319 -1.93 -6.19 -15.90
C GLY A 319 -2.44 -6.02 -14.46
N HIS A 320 -1.50 -5.87 -13.52
CA HIS A 320 -1.75 -5.99 -12.07
C HIS A 320 -2.87 -5.10 -11.53
N LEU A 321 -2.98 -3.86 -12.04
CA LEU A 321 -4.04 -2.92 -11.68
C LEU A 321 -5.08 -2.68 -12.78
N GLY A 322 -4.97 -3.34 -13.93
CA GLY A 322 -5.86 -3.10 -15.07
C GLY A 322 -7.21 -3.80 -14.95
N HIS A 323 -8.13 -3.40 -15.83
CA HIS A 323 -9.44 -4.00 -16.04
C HIS A 323 -9.54 -4.54 -17.47
N ALA A 324 -10.18 -5.70 -17.65
CA ALA A 324 -10.54 -6.22 -18.96
C ALA A 324 -11.69 -5.40 -19.56
N THR A 325 -11.68 -5.20 -20.88
CA THR A 325 -12.73 -4.46 -21.60
C THR A 325 -13.98 -5.29 -21.78
N ASP A 326 -15.13 -4.65 -22.01
CA ASP A 326 -16.41 -5.34 -22.26
C ASP A 326 -16.32 -6.36 -23.41
N ALA A 327 -15.55 -6.04 -24.46
CA ALA A 327 -15.27 -6.96 -25.57
C ALA A 327 -14.50 -8.22 -25.13
N GLN A 328 -13.59 -8.12 -24.16
CA GLN A 328 -12.87 -9.27 -23.60
C GLN A 328 -13.78 -10.12 -22.71
N TRP A 329 -14.65 -9.50 -21.91
CA TRP A 329 -15.66 -10.21 -21.11
C TRP A 329 -16.71 -10.94 -21.94
N GLN A 330 -17.08 -10.39 -23.11
CA GLN A 330 -18.01 -11.01 -24.07
C GLN A 330 -17.34 -11.97 -25.05
N SER A 331 -16.01 -12.10 -25.02
CA SER A 331 -15.25 -13.00 -25.89
C SER A 331 -15.38 -14.47 -25.46
N LYS A 332 -14.92 -15.39 -26.32
CA LYS A 332 -14.80 -16.82 -25.99
C LYS A 332 -13.72 -17.11 -24.95
N GLU A 333 -12.78 -16.19 -24.75
CA GLU A 333 -11.67 -16.33 -23.80
C GLU A 333 -12.15 -16.43 -22.36
N TRP A 334 -13.24 -15.71 -22.01
CA TRP A 334 -13.77 -15.73 -20.65
C TRP A 334 -14.42 -17.07 -20.26
N PRO A 335 -15.34 -17.68 -21.06
CA PRO A 335 -15.82 -19.04 -20.81
C PRO A 335 -14.72 -20.10 -20.71
N GLU A 336 -13.71 -20.05 -21.59
CA GLU A 336 -12.57 -20.97 -21.58
C GLU A 336 -11.70 -20.78 -20.32
N PHE A 337 -11.47 -19.53 -19.94
CA PHE A 337 -10.79 -19.16 -18.71
C PHE A 337 -11.54 -19.69 -17.47
N VAL A 338 -12.84 -19.44 -17.34
CA VAL A 338 -13.65 -19.92 -16.20
C VAL A 338 -13.61 -21.45 -16.10
N SER A 339 -13.81 -22.14 -17.23
CA SER A 339 -13.80 -23.61 -17.30
C SER A 339 -12.46 -24.23 -16.86
N SER A 340 -11.36 -23.51 -17.07
CA SER A 340 -10.02 -23.95 -16.67
C SER A 340 -9.64 -23.51 -15.23
N TYR A 341 -10.07 -22.32 -14.80
CA TYR A 341 -9.63 -21.69 -13.56
C TYR A 341 -10.53 -21.99 -12.36
N ALA A 342 -11.83 -22.23 -12.56
CA ALA A 342 -12.74 -22.61 -11.46
C ALA A 342 -12.38 -23.97 -10.83
N PRO A 343 -12.04 -25.04 -11.59
CA PRO A 343 -11.55 -26.29 -11.01
C PRO A 343 -10.20 -26.10 -10.28
N TRP A 344 -9.34 -25.20 -10.74
CA TRP A 344 -8.05 -24.91 -10.09
C TRP A 344 -8.22 -24.19 -8.75
N TRP A 345 -9.18 -23.26 -8.63
CA TRP A 345 -9.52 -22.65 -7.33
C TRP A 345 -9.88 -23.72 -6.30
N ALA A 346 -10.71 -24.69 -6.70
CA ALA A 346 -11.14 -25.79 -5.84
C ALA A 346 -9.96 -26.71 -5.48
N SER A 347 -9.26 -27.22 -6.50
CA SER A 347 -8.16 -28.18 -6.31
C SER A 347 -7.00 -27.58 -5.51
N HIS A 348 -6.72 -26.28 -5.65
CA HIS A 348 -5.74 -25.58 -4.83
C HIS A 348 -6.12 -25.59 -3.35
N ALA A 349 -7.33 -25.15 -3.00
CA ALA A 349 -7.80 -25.15 -1.61
C ALA A 349 -7.82 -26.58 -1.03
N LEU A 350 -8.33 -27.56 -1.79
CA LEU A 350 -8.38 -28.97 -1.39
C LEU A 350 -6.99 -29.59 -1.21
N SER A 351 -6.02 -29.28 -2.08
CA SER A 351 -4.64 -29.78 -1.95
C SER A 351 -3.94 -29.22 -0.71
N TRP A 352 -4.05 -27.91 -0.45
CA TRP A 352 -3.48 -27.30 0.76
C TRP A 352 -4.16 -27.83 2.02
N LEU A 353 -5.49 -28.00 2.00
CA LEU A 353 -6.20 -28.67 3.10
C LEU A 353 -5.74 -30.11 3.27
N LYS A 354 -5.47 -30.88 2.20
CA LYS A 354 -5.07 -32.28 2.28
C LYS A 354 -3.65 -32.46 2.82
N PHE A 355 -2.67 -31.79 2.21
CA PHE A 355 -1.23 -32.03 2.41
C PHE A 355 -0.56 -31.02 3.36
N GLY A 356 -1.19 -29.88 3.65
CA GLY A 356 -0.65 -28.89 4.58
C GLY A 356 -0.60 -29.41 6.01
N ARG A 357 0.57 -29.26 6.65
CA ARG A 357 0.86 -29.81 7.99
C ARG A 357 0.23 -28.97 9.11
N ARG A 358 0.56 -27.68 9.16
CA ARG A 358 -0.02 -26.68 10.08
C ARG A 358 -0.62 -25.54 9.26
N LEU A 359 -1.94 -25.36 9.34
CA LEU A 359 -2.68 -24.40 8.52
C LEU A 359 -3.35 -23.31 9.35
N LEU A 360 -3.27 -22.06 8.89
CA LEU A 360 -4.22 -21.01 9.24
C LEU A 360 -5.05 -20.70 7.99
N VAL A 361 -6.35 -21.01 8.02
CA VAL A 361 -7.27 -20.59 6.96
C VAL A 361 -7.69 -19.15 7.22
N VAL A 362 -7.56 -18.29 6.21
CA VAL A 362 -7.94 -16.87 6.27
C VAL A 362 -8.87 -16.55 5.11
N HIS A 363 -10.02 -15.94 5.39
CA HIS A 363 -10.97 -15.54 4.37
C HIS A 363 -10.74 -14.07 3.98
N TYR A 364 -10.57 -13.80 2.68
CA TYR A 364 -10.28 -12.44 2.18
C TYR A 364 -11.39 -11.45 2.57
N GLU A 365 -12.66 -11.81 2.38
CA GLU A 365 -13.79 -10.98 2.78
C GLU A 365 -13.93 -10.84 4.32
N GLU A 366 -13.34 -11.73 5.13
CA GLU A 366 -13.24 -11.55 6.59
C GLU A 366 -12.13 -10.57 6.97
N LEU A 367 -10.98 -10.60 6.28
CA LEU A 367 -9.97 -9.54 6.38
C LEU A 367 -10.52 -8.16 6.01
N GLN A 368 -11.46 -8.08 5.07
CA GLN A 368 -12.12 -6.81 4.71
C GLN A 368 -13.12 -6.33 5.77
N ARG A 369 -13.86 -7.23 6.42
CA ARG A 369 -14.87 -6.89 7.45
C ARG A 369 -14.24 -6.64 8.83
N SER A 370 -13.24 -7.43 9.20
CA SER A 370 -12.71 -7.56 10.56
C SER A 370 -11.18 -7.52 10.57
N LEU A 371 -10.59 -6.50 9.95
CA LEU A 371 -9.14 -6.44 9.67
C LEU A 371 -8.27 -6.72 10.92
N LEU A 372 -8.43 -5.94 12.00
CA LEU A 372 -7.53 -6.03 13.16
C LEU A 372 -7.56 -7.40 13.88
N PRO A 373 -8.74 -8.02 14.17
CA PRO A 373 -8.80 -9.40 14.64
C PRO A 373 -8.07 -10.40 13.71
N GLN A 374 -8.27 -10.30 12.40
CA GLN A 374 -7.63 -11.21 11.44
C GLN A 374 -6.11 -11.01 11.36
N LEU A 375 -5.62 -9.77 11.45
CA LEU A 375 -4.18 -9.50 11.56
C LEU A 375 -3.58 -10.08 12.84
N ARG A 376 -4.29 -10.03 13.97
CA ARG A 376 -3.87 -10.66 15.24
C ARG A 376 -3.74 -12.18 15.13
N LEU A 377 -4.65 -12.84 14.39
CA LEU A 377 -4.55 -14.28 14.09
C LEU A 377 -3.31 -14.59 13.23
N ILE A 378 -3.06 -13.80 12.19
CA ILE A 378 -1.90 -13.94 11.30
C ILE A 378 -0.58 -13.73 12.07
N THR A 379 -0.46 -12.68 12.89
CA THR A 379 0.76 -12.41 13.69
C THR A 379 1.05 -13.50 14.69
N SER A 380 0.01 -13.99 15.38
CA SER A 380 0.11 -15.10 16.34
C SER A 380 0.58 -16.38 15.65
N PHE A 381 0.03 -16.70 14.47
CA PHE A 381 0.45 -17.84 13.68
C PHE A 381 1.90 -17.75 13.21
N LEU A 382 2.34 -16.55 12.79
CA LEU A 382 3.73 -16.26 12.40
C LEU A 382 4.70 -16.13 13.59
N ASN A 383 4.22 -16.25 14.83
CA ASN A 383 4.99 -16.09 16.06
C ASN A 383 5.72 -14.73 16.16
N VAL A 384 5.05 -13.65 15.74
CA VAL A 384 5.57 -12.27 15.83
C VAL A 384 4.70 -11.45 16.77
N THR A 385 5.32 -10.84 17.77
CA THR A 385 4.67 -9.86 18.65
C THR A 385 4.39 -8.58 17.86
N MET A 386 3.10 -8.28 17.67
CA MET A 386 2.66 -7.03 17.05
C MET A 386 2.64 -5.91 18.09
N THR A 387 3.18 -4.74 17.75
CA THR A 387 3.08 -3.54 18.59
C THR A 387 1.89 -2.68 18.19
N GLU A 388 1.39 -1.85 19.10
CA GLU A 388 0.25 -0.95 18.81
C GLU A 388 0.59 0.08 17.72
N GLU A 389 1.84 0.53 17.60
CA GLU A 389 2.26 1.41 16.48
C GLU A 389 2.13 0.70 15.13
N ARG A 390 2.47 -0.60 15.08
CA ARG A 390 2.36 -1.44 13.87
C ARG A 390 0.90 -1.75 13.52
N LEU A 391 0.03 -1.91 14.52
CA LEU A 391 -1.43 -2.05 14.36
C LEU A 391 -2.04 -0.78 13.72
N LEU A 392 -1.76 0.39 14.33
CA LEU A 392 -2.24 1.70 13.84
C LEU A 392 -1.69 2.02 12.44
N CYS A 393 -0.42 1.67 12.19
CA CYS A 393 0.21 1.76 10.88
C CYS A 393 -0.52 0.93 9.82
N ALA A 394 -0.83 -0.35 10.13
CA ALA A 394 -1.56 -1.24 9.23
C ALA A 394 -2.96 -0.72 8.92
N GLN A 395 -3.70 -0.23 9.92
CA GLN A 395 -5.02 0.37 9.75
C GLN A 395 -4.98 1.63 8.87
N SER A 396 -3.99 2.50 9.10
CA SER A 396 -3.85 3.78 8.39
C SER A 396 -3.40 3.64 6.94
N ASN A 397 -2.67 2.57 6.61
CA ASN A 397 -2.05 2.35 5.30
C ASN A 397 -2.61 1.09 4.59
N GLN A 398 -3.77 0.59 5.03
CA GLN A 398 -4.30 -0.73 4.67
C GLN A 398 -4.43 -0.97 3.15
N ASP A 399 -4.81 0.03 2.36
CA ASP A 399 -5.10 -0.17 0.93
C ASP A 399 -3.85 -0.33 0.05
N GLY A 400 -2.77 0.39 0.38
CA GLY A 400 -1.52 0.42 -0.40
C GLY A 400 -1.70 0.83 -1.88
N HIS A 401 -0.71 0.53 -2.71
CA HIS A 401 -0.74 0.80 -4.16
C HIS A 401 -1.18 -0.43 -4.98
N PHE A 402 -1.98 -1.32 -4.38
CA PHE A 402 -2.24 -2.68 -4.88
C PHE A 402 -3.73 -2.98 -5.10
N LYS A 403 -4.60 -2.05 -4.67
CA LYS A 403 -6.04 -2.06 -4.94
C LYS A 403 -6.29 -1.47 -6.31
N ARG A 404 -7.14 -2.12 -7.12
CA ARG A 404 -7.60 -1.53 -8.40
C ARG A 404 -8.45 -0.30 -8.12
N SER A 405 -8.13 0.81 -8.79
CA SER A 405 -8.85 2.07 -8.64
C SER A 405 -10.16 2.04 -9.44
N GLY A 406 -11.27 2.30 -8.76
CA GLY A 406 -12.60 2.35 -9.37
C GLY A 406 -13.31 0.99 -9.42
N SER A 407 -14.55 0.97 -8.95
CA SER A 407 -15.49 -0.09 -9.27
C SER A 407 -16.03 0.14 -10.69
N GLN A 408 -15.27 -0.24 -11.71
CA GLN A 408 -15.91 -0.68 -12.96
C GLN A 408 -16.64 -1.99 -12.66
N GLN A 409 -17.83 -1.86 -12.07
CA GLN A 409 -18.87 -2.86 -12.24
C GLN A 409 -19.17 -2.86 -13.74
N SER A 410 -18.82 -3.97 -14.39
CA SER A 410 -19.35 -4.29 -15.71
C SER A 410 -20.86 -4.06 -15.71
N SER A 411 -21.38 -3.45 -16.77
CA SER A 411 -22.82 -3.20 -16.95
C SER A 411 -23.65 -4.49 -17.00
N PHE A 412 -22.98 -5.64 -17.18
CA PHE A 412 -23.56 -6.97 -17.19
C PHE A 412 -22.78 -7.95 -16.31
N ASP A 413 -23.48 -8.98 -15.83
CA ASP A 413 -22.88 -10.13 -15.15
C ASP A 413 -22.21 -11.07 -16.18
N PRO A 414 -20.89 -11.32 -16.09
CA PRO A 414 -20.20 -12.15 -17.08
C PRO A 414 -20.41 -13.66 -16.84
N PHE A 415 -21.02 -14.09 -15.73
CA PHE A 415 -21.20 -15.51 -15.42
C PHE A 415 -22.52 -16.08 -15.96
N THR A 416 -22.45 -17.02 -16.91
CA THR A 416 -23.63 -17.77 -17.36
C THR A 416 -24.14 -18.72 -16.28
N SER A 417 -25.41 -19.11 -16.37
CA SER A 417 -26.04 -20.08 -15.45
C SER A 417 -25.26 -21.40 -15.34
N ASP A 418 -24.57 -21.81 -16.41
CA ASP A 418 -23.79 -23.06 -16.45
C ASP A 418 -22.45 -22.91 -15.72
N MET A 419 -21.78 -21.77 -15.89
CA MET A 419 -20.60 -21.41 -15.09
C MET A 419 -20.94 -21.35 -13.60
N ARG A 420 -22.10 -20.77 -13.27
CA ARG A 420 -22.59 -20.67 -11.89
C ARG A 420 -22.74 -22.04 -11.26
N ARG A 421 -23.54 -22.94 -11.86
CA ARG A 421 -23.70 -24.33 -11.37
C ARG A 421 -22.36 -25.07 -11.19
N MET A 422 -21.39 -24.86 -12.07
CA MET A 422 -20.04 -25.42 -11.92
C MET A 422 -19.27 -24.83 -10.73
N ILE A 423 -19.21 -23.51 -10.63
CA ILE A 423 -18.51 -22.78 -9.55
C ILE A 423 -19.14 -23.09 -8.19
N ASP A 424 -20.46 -23.14 -8.12
CA ASP A 424 -21.26 -23.41 -6.92
C ASP A 424 -21.01 -24.84 -6.37
N SER A 425 -20.87 -25.82 -7.26
CA SER A 425 -20.46 -27.20 -6.90
C SER A 425 -19.05 -27.23 -6.27
N PHE A 426 -18.11 -26.44 -6.80
CA PHE A 426 -16.78 -26.30 -6.22
C PHE A 426 -16.78 -25.59 -4.86
N ILE A 427 -17.60 -24.54 -4.71
CA ILE A 427 -17.79 -23.84 -3.42
C ILE A 427 -18.24 -24.84 -2.35
N HIS A 428 -19.30 -25.63 -2.64
CA HIS A 428 -19.80 -26.63 -1.70
C HIS A 428 -18.75 -27.71 -1.36
N THR A 429 -17.96 -28.14 -2.35
CA THR A 429 -16.89 -29.13 -2.14
C THR A 429 -15.79 -28.61 -1.21
N VAL A 430 -15.37 -27.35 -1.38
CA VAL A 430 -14.35 -26.72 -0.51
C VAL A 430 -14.90 -26.44 0.88
N ASP A 431 -16.14 -25.98 1.01
CA ASP A 431 -16.82 -25.74 2.28
C ASP A 431 -16.91 -27.03 3.12
N GLN A 432 -17.40 -28.12 2.52
CA GLN A 432 -17.41 -29.44 3.19
C GLN A 432 -16.00 -29.88 3.63
N ALA A 433 -14.96 -29.62 2.84
CA ALA A 433 -13.60 -30.02 3.16
C ALA A 433 -13.01 -29.20 4.33
N LEU A 434 -13.39 -27.92 4.45
CA LEU A 434 -13.05 -27.06 5.59
C LEU A 434 -13.73 -27.57 6.87
N GLN A 435 -15.04 -27.82 6.82
CA GLN A 435 -15.82 -28.32 7.95
C GLN A 435 -15.32 -29.70 8.43
N LYS A 436 -14.99 -30.61 7.50
CA LYS A 436 -14.38 -31.93 7.81
C LYS A 436 -13.00 -31.83 8.49
N ARG A 437 -12.34 -30.66 8.49
CA ARG A 437 -11.12 -30.37 9.23
C ARG A 437 -11.33 -29.39 10.40
N ASN A 438 -12.57 -29.23 10.87
CA ASN A 438 -12.97 -28.36 11.98
C ASN A 438 -12.64 -26.86 11.75
N PHE A 439 -12.58 -26.41 10.50
CA PHE A 439 -12.60 -24.98 10.15
C PHE A 439 -14.06 -24.48 10.03
N SER A 440 -14.24 -23.16 10.11
CA SER A 440 -15.55 -22.47 10.12
C SER A 440 -16.37 -22.53 8.82
N GLY A 441 -16.00 -23.38 7.86
CA GLY A 441 -16.57 -23.37 6.50
C GLY A 441 -16.18 -22.14 5.68
N LEU A 442 -16.83 -21.95 4.54
CA LEU A 442 -16.73 -20.71 3.74
C LEU A 442 -17.72 -19.64 4.24
N PRO A 443 -17.39 -18.34 4.18
CA PRO A 443 -18.32 -17.27 4.50
C PRO A 443 -19.61 -17.35 3.68
N GLN A 444 -20.75 -16.99 4.29
CA GLN A 444 -22.07 -17.03 3.64
C GLN A 444 -22.12 -16.25 2.32
N ASP A 445 -21.37 -15.15 2.20
CA ASP A 445 -21.27 -14.33 0.98
C ASP A 445 -20.57 -15.04 -0.20
N TYR A 446 -19.97 -16.21 0.04
CA TYR A 446 -19.40 -17.06 -1.00
C TYR A 446 -20.39 -18.13 -1.46
N LEU A 447 -21.34 -18.51 -0.60
CA LEU A 447 -22.27 -19.59 -0.88
C LEU A 447 -23.28 -19.17 -1.95
N PRO A 448 -23.79 -20.11 -2.77
CA PRO A 448 -24.84 -19.83 -3.73
C PRO A 448 -26.10 -19.29 -3.01
N ARG A 449 -26.81 -18.38 -3.67
CA ARG A 449 -28.10 -17.84 -3.21
C ARG A 449 -29.27 -18.53 -3.91
#